data_AF-A0A386TUI0-F1
#
_entry.id   AF-A0A386TUI0-F1
#
_cell.length_a   1.000
_cell.length_b   1.000
_cell.length_c   1.000
_cell.angle_alpha   90.00
_cell.angle_beta   90.00
_cell.angle_gamma   90.00
#
_symmetry.space_group_name_H-M   'P 1'
#
loop_
_entity.id
_entity.type
_entity.pdbx_description
1 polymer ?
#
loop_
_entity_poly.entity_id
_entity_poly.type
_entity_poly.pdbx_seq_one_letter_code
_entity_poly.pdbx_strand_id
1 'polypeptide(L)'
;TIESIWTILPAIVLIFIALPSLRLLYLLDESMNPMITLKTIGHQWYCSYDLYFKNHVEFDSYMVLPETLSSFRLLDVDNRTMLPMNTQIRTLVTAADVIHSWTIPTLGMK
;
A
#
# COMPACT_ATOMS: atom_id res chain seq x y z
N THR A 1 38.56 25.34 9.83
CA THR A 1 37.96 24.66 10.99
C THR A 1 36.44 24.65 10.91
N ILE A 2 35.79 25.77 10.54
CA ILE A 2 34.33 25.80 10.34
C ILE A 2 33.87 24.87 9.20
N GLU A 3 34.60 24.87 8.07
CA GLU A 3 34.37 23.99 6.93
C GLU A 3 34.31 22.51 7.33
N SER A 4 35.31 22.04 8.07
CA SER A 4 35.34 20.65 8.54
C SER A 4 34.17 20.32 9.47
N ILE A 5 33.73 21.27 10.30
CA ILE A 5 32.62 21.03 11.25
C ILE A 5 31.31 20.86 10.49
N TRP A 6 30.99 21.75 9.55
CA TRP A 6 29.74 21.66 8.80
C TRP A 6 29.74 20.55 7.74
N THR A 7 30.89 19.94 7.44
CA THR A 7 30.93 18.76 6.57
C THR A 7 30.73 17.49 7.39
N ILE A 8 31.38 17.37 8.57
CA ILE A 8 31.32 16.16 9.40
C ILE A 8 29.98 16.04 10.12
N LEU A 9 29.43 17.14 10.64
CA LEU A 9 28.21 17.10 11.44
C LEU A 9 27.00 16.58 10.64
N PRO A 10 26.71 17.06 9.41
CA PRO A 10 25.66 16.48 8.58
C PRO A 10 25.91 15.03 8.18
N ALA A 11 27.17 14.63 7.94
CA ALA A 11 27.50 13.25 7.62
C ALA A 11 27.15 12.30 8.77
N ILE A 12 27.44 12.68 10.01
CA ILE A 12 27.06 11.90 11.20
C ILE A 12 25.54 11.79 11.31
N VAL A 13 24.81 12.90 11.12
CA VAL A 13 23.33 12.90 11.15
C VAL A 13 22.75 11.96 10.09
N LEU A 14 23.30 11.95 8.87
CA LEU A 14 22.87 11.04 7.82
C LEU A 14 23.07 9.58 8.18
N ILE A 15 24.19 9.22 8.82
CA ILE A 15 24.44 7.85 9.29
C ILE A 15 23.38 7.42 10.31
N PHE A 16 23.04 8.29 11.26
CA PHE A 16 22.01 8.00 12.27
C PHE A 16 20.61 7.81 11.67
N ILE A 17 20.30 8.45 10.55
CA ILE A 17 19.03 8.26 9.82
C ILE A 17 19.08 6.99 8.96
N ALA A 18 20.21 6.75 8.28
CA ALA A 18 20.37 5.65 7.35
C ALA A 18 20.30 4.27 8.03
N LEU A 19 20.93 4.11 9.19
CA LEU A 19 20.95 2.81 9.89
C LEU A 19 19.55 2.26 10.25
N PRO A 20 18.66 3.00 10.93
CA PRO A 20 17.30 2.53 11.20
C PRO A 20 16.46 2.39 9.92
N SER A 21 16.66 3.28 8.93
CA SER A 21 15.95 3.22 7.64
C SER A 21 16.28 1.93 6.86
N LEU A 22 17.55 1.58 6.76
CA LEU A 22 18.00 0.35 6.10
C LEU A 22 17.50 -0.89 6.82
N ARG A 23 17.53 -0.89 8.16
CA ARG A 23 16.98 -2.00 8.95
C ARG A 23 15.50 -2.23 8.64
N LEU A 24 14.71 -1.16 8.59
CA LEU A 24 13.28 -1.25 8.29
C LEU A 24 13.04 -1.74 6.85
N LEU A 25 13.84 -1.26 5.89
CA LEU A 25 13.76 -1.70 4.49
C LEU A 25 13.92 -3.22 4.37
N TYR A 26 14.94 -3.80 5.01
CA TYR A 26 15.16 -5.25 4.96
C TYR A 26 14.07 -6.05 5.68
N LEU A 27 13.49 -5.52 6.76
CA LEU A 27 12.38 -6.18 7.46
C LEU A 27 11.10 -6.21 6.61
N LEU A 28 10.88 -5.20 5.75
CA LEU A 28 9.73 -5.16 4.85
C LEU A 28 9.89 -6.11 3.66
N ASP A 29 11.12 -6.38 3.23
CA ASP A 29 11.44 -7.25 2.08
C ASP A 29 11.56 -8.74 2.47
N GLU A 30 11.51 -9.05 3.77
CA GLU A 30 11.65 -10.43 4.24
C GLU A 30 10.56 -11.33 3.64
N SER A 31 10.98 -12.48 3.10
CA SER A 31 10.08 -13.35 2.34
C SER A 31 9.01 -13.94 3.24
N MET A 32 7.83 -13.39 3.06
CA MET A 32 6.66 -13.69 3.82
C MET A 32 5.92 -14.87 3.14
N ASN A 33 5.50 -15.90 3.90
CA ASN A 33 4.64 -17.01 3.44
C ASN A 33 3.14 -16.61 3.54
N PRO A 34 2.54 -15.99 2.52
CA PRO A 34 1.16 -15.52 2.62
C PRO A 34 0.16 -16.67 2.62
N MET A 35 -0.95 -16.46 3.33
CA MET A 35 -2.10 -17.37 3.28
C MET A 35 -3.08 -16.99 2.15
N ILE A 36 -3.11 -15.71 1.77
CA ILE A 36 -4.04 -15.15 0.78
C ILE A 36 -3.26 -14.29 -0.19
N THR A 37 -3.64 -14.35 -1.47
CA THR A 37 -3.14 -13.41 -2.48
C THR A 37 -4.30 -12.56 -2.99
N LEU A 38 -4.16 -11.24 -2.87
CA LEU A 38 -5.04 -10.24 -3.46
C LEU A 38 -4.31 -9.62 -4.65
N LYS A 39 -4.91 -9.70 -5.84
CA LYS A 39 -4.45 -8.97 -7.00
C LYS A 39 -5.30 -7.73 -7.17
N THR A 40 -4.67 -6.58 -7.31
CA THR A 40 -5.32 -5.29 -7.52
C THR A 40 -4.94 -4.77 -8.91
N ILE A 41 -5.94 -4.45 -9.71
CA ILE A 41 -5.78 -3.95 -11.07
C ILE A 41 -6.33 -2.52 -11.12
N GLY A 42 -5.45 -1.55 -11.31
CA GLY A 42 -5.83 -0.16 -11.55
C GLY A 42 -6.33 0.04 -12.97
N HIS A 43 -7.50 0.66 -13.09
CA HIS A 43 -8.08 1.14 -14.34
C HIS A 43 -8.33 2.65 -14.23
N GLN A 44 -8.68 3.28 -15.35
CA GLN A 44 -9.05 4.68 -15.38
C GLN A 44 -10.30 4.93 -14.51
N TRP A 45 -10.05 5.46 -13.30
CA TRP A 45 -11.02 5.87 -12.26
C TRP A 45 -11.72 4.76 -11.47
N TYR A 46 -11.23 3.53 -11.52
CA TYR A 46 -11.72 2.44 -10.66
C TYR A 46 -10.64 1.39 -10.42
N CYS A 47 -10.87 0.49 -9.46
CA CYS A 47 -9.98 -0.62 -9.15
C CYS A 47 -10.75 -1.93 -9.26
N SER A 48 -10.15 -2.93 -9.90
CA SER A 48 -10.64 -4.31 -9.90
C SER A 48 -9.80 -5.14 -8.95
N TYR A 49 -10.44 -6.08 -8.24
CA TYR A 49 -9.79 -6.94 -7.26
C TYR A 49 -10.05 -8.40 -7.57
N ASP A 50 -8.97 -9.19 -7.70
CA ASP A 50 -9.01 -10.65 -7.81
C ASP A 50 -8.50 -11.25 -6.50
N LEU A 51 -9.39 -11.93 -5.77
CA LEU A 51 -9.09 -12.54 -4.49
C LEU A 51 -8.94 -14.05 -4.67
N TYR A 52 -7.73 -14.54 -4.43
CA TYR A 52 -7.40 -15.97 -4.49
C TYR A 52 -7.39 -16.54 -3.07
N PHE A 53 -8.56 -17.05 -2.63
CA PHE A 53 -8.70 -17.75 -1.35
C PHE A 53 -9.76 -18.84 -1.44
N LYS A 54 -9.36 -20.12 -1.48
CA LYS A 54 -10.24 -21.31 -1.65
C LYS A 54 -11.18 -21.26 -2.88
N ASN A 55 -12.01 -20.24 -2.98
CA ASN A 55 -12.77 -19.82 -4.16
C ASN A 55 -12.11 -18.58 -4.78
N HIS A 56 -12.27 -18.45 -6.10
CA HIS A 56 -11.87 -17.27 -6.83
C HIS A 56 -13.01 -16.25 -6.84
N VAL A 57 -12.73 -15.01 -6.44
CA VAL A 57 -13.72 -13.92 -6.44
C VAL A 57 -13.10 -12.72 -7.15
N GLU A 58 -13.83 -12.18 -8.11
CA GLU A 58 -13.45 -10.99 -8.89
C GLU A 58 -14.58 -9.96 -8.80
N PHE A 59 -14.22 -8.70 -8.61
CA PHE A 59 -15.18 -7.59 -8.63
C PHE A 59 -14.50 -6.25 -8.92
N ASP A 60 -15.28 -5.32 -9.48
CA ASP A 60 -14.88 -3.94 -9.68
C ASP A 60 -15.35 -3.06 -8.51
N SER A 61 -14.57 -2.05 -8.17
CA SER A 61 -14.82 -1.10 -7.09
C SER A 61 -14.76 0.33 -7.62
N TYR A 62 -15.92 0.98 -7.62
CA TYR A 62 -16.13 2.36 -8.07
C TYR A 62 -16.42 3.27 -6.89
N MET A 63 -15.98 4.53 -7.00
CA MET A 63 -16.33 5.57 -6.04
C MET A 63 -17.84 5.85 -6.10
N VAL A 64 -18.48 5.88 -4.94
CA VAL A 64 -19.91 6.14 -4.83
C VAL A 64 -20.16 7.62 -4.56
N LEU A 65 -21.18 8.19 -5.21
CA LEU A 65 -21.66 9.52 -4.86
C LEU A 65 -22.31 9.47 -3.47
N PRO A 66 -22.06 10.45 -2.59
CA PRO A 66 -22.62 10.43 -1.25
C PRO A 66 -24.16 10.51 -1.30
N GLU A 67 -24.82 9.40 -0.99
CA GLU A 67 -26.28 9.30 -0.95
C GLU A 67 -26.85 9.69 0.43
N THR A 68 -26.07 9.50 1.49
CA THR A 68 -26.46 9.79 2.87
C THR A 68 -25.41 10.63 3.60
N LEU A 69 -25.84 11.35 4.65
CA LEU A 69 -24.96 12.11 5.55
C LEU A 69 -23.91 11.24 6.25
N SER A 70 -24.08 9.92 6.32
CA SER A 70 -23.16 8.99 6.96
C SER A 70 -22.04 8.48 6.04
N SER A 71 -22.10 8.80 4.74
CA SER A 71 -21.09 8.37 3.76
C SER A 71 -19.89 9.31 3.74
N PHE A 72 -18.69 8.74 3.57
CA PHE A 72 -17.46 9.51 3.41
C PHE A 72 -17.29 9.93 1.96
N ARG A 73 -17.47 11.22 1.70
CA ARG A 73 -17.27 11.83 0.38
C ARG A 73 -15.85 11.55 -0.15
N LEU A 74 -15.76 11.03 -1.38
CA LEU A 74 -14.52 10.63 -2.08
C LEU A 74 -13.75 9.44 -1.49
N LEU A 75 -14.29 8.75 -0.49
CA LEU A 75 -13.62 7.59 0.13
C LEU A 75 -14.47 6.32 0.03
N ASP A 76 -15.80 6.45 0.07
CA ASP A 76 -16.68 5.30 -0.06
C ASP A 76 -16.72 4.77 -1.50
N VAL A 77 -16.76 3.45 -1.58
CA VAL A 77 -16.87 2.66 -2.80
C VAL A 77 -18.05 1.71 -2.71
N ASP A 78 -18.53 1.24 -3.85
CA ASP A 78 -19.67 0.33 -3.97
C ASP A 78 -19.33 -1.06 -3.41
N ASN A 79 -18.22 -1.64 -3.87
CA ASN A 79 -17.71 -2.94 -3.46
C ASN A 79 -16.42 -2.75 -2.67
N ARG A 80 -16.47 -3.08 -1.37
CA ARG A 80 -15.31 -3.00 -0.47
C ARG A 80 -14.53 -4.31 -0.50
N THR A 81 -13.21 -4.22 -0.58
CA THR A 81 -12.32 -5.39 -0.50
C THR A 81 -12.26 -5.92 0.93
N MET A 82 -13.05 -6.97 1.19
CA MET A 82 -13.11 -7.62 2.50
C MET A 82 -11.96 -8.61 2.65
N LEU A 83 -11.11 -8.39 3.66
CA LEU A 83 -9.95 -9.21 3.95
C LEU A 83 -9.96 -9.70 5.41
N PRO A 84 -9.49 -10.92 5.72
CA PRO A 84 -9.47 -11.42 7.09
C PRO A 84 -8.35 -10.76 7.90
N MET A 85 -8.71 -10.31 9.12
CA MET A 85 -7.77 -9.71 10.06
C MET A 85 -6.76 -10.74 10.58
N ASN A 86 -5.57 -10.27 10.98
CA ASN A 86 -4.48 -11.09 11.52
C ASN A 86 -4.05 -12.24 10.60
N THR A 87 -4.20 -12.06 9.29
CA THR A 87 -3.69 -12.99 8.29
C THR A 87 -2.66 -12.30 7.42
N GLN A 88 -1.70 -13.09 6.95
CA GLN A 88 -0.65 -12.61 6.08
C GLN A 88 -1.13 -12.62 4.64
N ILE A 89 -1.31 -11.43 4.09
CA ILE A 89 -1.89 -11.21 2.76
C ILE A 89 -0.79 -10.69 1.84
N ARG A 90 -0.58 -11.36 0.71
CA ARG A 90 0.25 -10.84 -0.38
C ARG A 90 -0.61 -10.03 -1.31
N THR A 91 -0.22 -8.78 -1.58
CA THR A 91 -0.85 -7.93 -2.57
C THR A 91 -0.02 -7.91 -3.85
N LEU A 92 -0.66 -8.11 -5.00
CA LEU A 92 -0.05 -7.99 -6.33
C LEU A 92 -0.71 -6.82 -7.04
N VAL A 93 0.01 -5.73 -7.26
CA VAL A 93 -0.55 -4.52 -7.85
C VAL A 93 -0.10 -4.39 -9.31
N THR A 94 -1.04 -4.19 -10.21
CA THR A 94 -0.79 -3.90 -11.64
C THR A 94 -1.79 -2.87 -12.14
N ALA A 95 -1.60 -2.38 -13.36
CA ALA A 95 -2.57 -1.55 -14.06
C ALA A 95 -2.92 -2.18 -15.43
N ALA A 96 -4.12 -1.91 -15.92
CA ALA A 96 -4.56 -2.32 -17.25
C ALA A 96 -4.31 -1.25 -18.33
N ASP A 97 -4.23 0.03 -17.93
CA ASP A 97 -4.10 1.17 -18.84
C ASP A 97 -2.88 2.06 -18.55
N VAL A 98 -3.04 3.09 -17.71
CA VAL A 98 -1.99 4.03 -17.31
C VAL A 98 -1.43 3.68 -15.94
N ILE A 99 -0.41 4.42 -15.50
CA ILE A 99 0.18 4.19 -14.18
C ILE A 99 -0.82 4.61 -13.10
N HIS A 100 -1.09 3.68 -12.18
CA HIS A 100 -1.83 3.92 -10.94
C HIS A 100 -0.98 3.46 -9.75
N SER A 101 -1.24 4.03 -8.57
CA SER A 101 -0.66 3.57 -7.29
C SER A 101 -1.79 3.20 -6.35
N TRP A 102 -1.68 2.04 -5.73
CA TRP A 102 -2.67 1.52 -4.80
C TRP A 102 -2.16 1.74 -3.37
N THR A 103 -2.81 2.65 -2.65
CA THR A 103 -2.33 3.13 -1.35
C THR A 103 -3.38 2.90 -0.26
N ILE A 104 -2.95 2.32 0.86
CA ILE A 104 -3.72 2.27 2.10
C ILE A 104 -2.83 2.79 3.24
N PRO A 105 -2.93 4.07 3.61
CA PRO A 105 -1.99 4.70 4.55
C PRO A 105 -1.94 4.04 5.91
N THR A 106 -3.08 3.57 6.43
CA THR A 106 -3.18 2.89 7.73
C THR A 106 -2.47 1.54 7.76
N LEU A 107 -2.21 0.94 6.61
CA LEU A 107 -1.43 -0.30 6.47
C LEU A 107 0.04 -0.04 6.09
N GLY A 108 0.42 1.23 5.87
CA GLY A 108 1.76 1.58 5.41
C GLY A 108 2.10 1.12 3.99
N MET A 109 1.10 0.87 3.14
CA MET A 109 1.27 0.41 1.76
C MET A 109 1.02 1.53 0.74
N LYS A 110 1.84 1.59 -0.31
CA LYS A 110 1.73 2.54 -1.44
C LYS A 110 2.27 1.94 -2.74
#